data_AF-A0A9D4IRG4-F1
#
_entry.id   AF-A0A9D4IRG4-F1
#
_cell.length_a   1.000
_cell.length_b   1.000
_cell.length_c   1.000
_cell.angle_alpha   90.00
_cell.angle_beta   90.00
_cell.angle_gamma   90.00
#
_symmetry.space_group_name_H-M   'P 1'
#
loop_
_entity.id
_entity.type
_entity.pdbx_description
1 polymer ?
#
loop_
_entity_poly.entity_id
_entity_poly.type
_entity_poly.pdbx_seq_one_letter_code
_entity_poly.pdbx_strand_id
1 'polypeptide(L)' 'MTEFESLTLDHLRKCATHLLVSYPDDVEASLVDEFVQFKAILEADQDKTINRMSAAEVRWRSTTDTFLKRCHR' A
#
# COMPACT_ATOMS: atom_id res chain seq x y z
N MET A 1 -12.54 0.17 0.79
CA MET A 1 -11.24 -0.24 0.21
C MET A 1 -11.55 -0.89 -1.12
N THR A 2 -10.90 -0.41 -2.17
CA THR A 2 -11.14 -0.88 -3.54
C THR A 2 -10.64 -2.32 -3.67
N GLU A 3 -11.44 -3.19 -4.29
CA GLU A 3 -11.15 -4.62 -4.50
C GLU A 3 -9.76 -4.87 -5.11
N PHE A 4 -9.22 -3.85 -5.79
CA PHE A 4 -7.87 -3.80 -6.36
C PHE A 4 -6.75 -4.11 -5.36
N GLU A 5 -6.83 -3.64 -4.11
CA GLU A 5 -5.80 -3.86 -3.09
C GLU A 5 -5.74 -5.34 -2.63
N SER A 6 -6.85 -6.08 -2.80
CA SER A 6 -6.93 -7.49 -2.41
C SER A 6 -6.44 -8.47 -3.48
N LEU A 7 -6.18 -8.00 -4.69
CA LEU A 7 -5.78 -8.86 -5.80
C LEU A 7 -4.33 -9.31 -5.62
N THR A 8 -4.07 -10.60 -5.81
CA THR A 8 -2.70 -11.11 -5.83
C THR A 8 -1.96 -10.65 -7.09
N LEU A 9 -0.62 -10.62 -7.04
CA LEU A 9 0.20 -10.27 -8.21
C LEU A 9 -0.09 -11.20 -9.40
N ASP A 10 -0.36 -12.48 -9.13
CA ASP A 10 -0.72 -13.46 -10.16
C ASP A 10 -2.05 -13.12 -10.86
N HIS A 11 -3.06 -12.69 -10.08
CA HIS A 11 -4.33 -12.24 -10.63
C HIS A 11 -4.18 -11.00 -11.49
N LEU A 12 -3.39 -10.03 -11.03
CA LEU A 12 -3.14 -8.81 -11.79
C LEU A 12 -2.40 -9.06 -13.09
N ARG A 13 -1.39 -9.94 -13.06
CA ARG A 13 -0.68 -10.36 -14.27
C ARG A 13 -1.64 -11.01 -15.26
N LYS A 14 -2.55 -11.88 -14.80
CA LYS A 14 -3.59 -12.48 -15.65
C LYS A 14 -4.51 -11.42 -16.26
N CYS A 15 -5.00 -10.47 -15.47
CA CYS A 15 -5.87 -9.40 -15.95
C CYS A 15 -5.16 -8.48 -16.97
N ALA A 16 -3.92 -8.07 -16.69
CA ALA A 16 -3.14 -7.24 -17.60
C ALA A 16 -2.81 -7.96 -18.91
N THR A 17 -2.48 -9.26 -18.83
CA THR A 17 -2.27 -10.10 -20.03
C THR A 17 -3.56 -10.22 -20.84
N HIS A 18 -4.69 -10.42 -20.18
CA HIS A 18 -5.99 -10.48 -20.84
C HIS A 18 -6.35 -9.17 -21.54
N LEU A 19 -6.07 -8.03 -20.91
CA LEU A 19 -6.21 -6.70 -21.51
C LEU A 19 -5.34 -6.54 -22.76
N LEU A 20 -4.07 -6.94 -22.70
CA LEU A 20 -3.16 -6.91 -23.85
C LEU A 20 -3.69 -7.72 -25.03
N VAL A 21 -4.20 -8.92 -24.76
CA VAL A 21 -4.78 -9.79 -25.80
C VAL A 21 -6.07 -9.22 -26.37
N SER A 22 -6.86 -8.54 -25.55
CA SER A 22 -8.14 -7.95 -25.96
C SER A 22 -7.98 -6.67 -26.77
N TYR A 23 -6.89 -5.93 -26.53
CA TYR A 23 -6.63 -4.62 -27.12
C TYR A 23 -5.16 -4.50 -27.56
N PRO A 24 -4.70 -5.34 -28.51
CA PRO A 24 -3.29 -5.43 -28.86
C PRO A 24 -2.74 -4.17 -29.55
N ASP A 25 -3.61 -3.35 -30.14
CA ASP A 25 -3.24 -2.11 -30.82
C ASP A 25 -3.31 -0.89 -29.89
N ASP A 26 -4.07 -0.98 -28.79
CA ASP A 26 -4.27 0.14 -27.85
C ASP A 26 -3.40 0.02 -26.59
N VAL A 27 -2.82 -1.16 -26.35
CA VAL A 27 -2.10 -1.48 -25.12
C VAL A 27 -0.71 -2.01 -25.42
N GLU A 28 0.30 -1.34 -24.89
CA GLU A 28 1.69 -1.75 -25.05
C GLU A 28 2.01 -3.04 -24.26
N ALA A 29 2.88 -3.87 -24.83
CA ALA A 29 3.34 -5.11 -24.19
C ALA A 29 4.00 -4.88 -22.82
N SER A 30 4.57 -3.69 -22.58
CA SER A 30 5.16 -3.32 -21.30
C SER A 30 4.13 -3.13 -20.18
N LEU A 31 2.83 -2.96 -20.52
CA LEU A 31 1.78 -2.71 -19.53
C LEU A 31 1.79 -3.76 -18.42
N VAL A 32 1.97 -5.05 -18.78
CA VAL A 32 1.95 -6.14 -17.79
C VAL A 32 3.03 -5.98 -16.73
N ASP A 33 4.23 -5.59 -17.12
CA ASP A 33 5.36 -5.42 -16.21
C ASP A 33 5.22 -4.13 -15.39
N GLU A 34 4.77 -3.04 -16.02
CA GLU A 34 4.52 -1.76 -15.34
C GLU A 34 3.41 -1.88 -14.28
N PHE A 35 2.34 -2.61 -14.59
CA PHE A 35 1.22 -2.81 -13.67
C PHE A 35 1.60 -3.64 -12.45
N VAL A 36 2.46 -4.65 -12.63
CA VAL A 36 3.01 -5.45 -11.54
C VAL A 36 3.95 -4.62 -10.67
N GLN A 37 4.81 -3.79 -11.28
CA GLN A 37 5.72 -2.90 -10.54
C GLN A 37 4.95 -1.85 -9.73
N PHE A 38 3.89 -1.27 -10.30
CA PHE A 38 3.06 -0.28 -9.62
C PHE A 38 2.42 -0.83 -8.34
N LYS A 39 1.97 -2.09 -8.34
CA LYS A 39 1.43 -2.72 -7.12
C LYS A 39 2.49 -2.87 -6.02
N ALA A 40 3.71 -3.27 -6.38
CA ALA A 40 4.79 -3.38 -5.40
C ALA A 40 5.10 -2.03 -4.73
N ILE A 41 4.98 -0.92 -5.48
CA ILE A 41 5.14 0.43 -4.95
C ILE A 41 4.00 0.77 -3.97
N LEU A 42 2.74 0.46 -4.32
CA LEU A 42 1.59 0.70 -3.45
C LEU A 42 1.67 -0.09 -2.13
N GLU A 43 2.05 -1.37 -2.20
CA GLU A 43 2.23 -2.22 -1.01
C GLU A 43 3.38 -1.69 -0.14
N ALA A 44 4.50 -1.28 -0.74
CA ALA A 44 5.62 -0.69 -0.01
C ALA A 44 5.29 0.66 0.66
N ASP A 45 4.34 1.42 0.14
CA ASP A 45 3.92 2.70 0.73
C ASP A 45 2.86 2.52 1.83
N GLN A 46 2.00 1.49 1.73
CA GLN A 46 1.15 1.05 2.84
C GLN A 46 1.97 0.65 4.06
N ASP A 47 3.06 -0.13 3.87
CA ASP A 47 3.96 -0.51 4.97
C ASP A 47 4.59 0.69 5.68
N LYS A 48 4.96 1.73 4.93
CA LYS A 48 5.50 2.99 5.50
C LYS A 48 4.43 3.78 6.26
N THR A 49 3.19 3.76 5.80
CA THR A 49 2.08 4.46 6.45
C THR A 49 1.72 3.81 7.78
N ILE A 50 1.69 2.48 7.84
CA ILE A 50 1.45 1.72 9.07
C ILE A 50 2.58 1.97 10.09
N ASN A 51 3.84 2.00 9.64
CA ASN A 51 4.98 2.29 10.52
C ASN A 51 5.00 3.74 11.06
N ARG A 52 4.43 4.70 10.32
CA ARG A 52 4.33 6.10 10.80
C ARG A 52 3.20 6.28 11.81
N MET A 53 2.08 5.57 11.66
CA MET A 53 0.99 5.62 12.63
C MET A 53 1.40 5.01 13.98
N SER A 54 2.06 3.85 13.98
CA SER A 54 2.52 3.20 15.22
C SER A 54 3.54 4.06 15.99
N ALA A 55 4.48 4.71 15.29
CA ALA A 55 5.46 5.60 15.92
C ALA A 55 4.84 6.87 16.52
N ALA A 56 3.87 7.48 15.83
CA ALA A 56 3.16 8.64 16.34
C ALA A 56 2.32 8.28 17.58
N GLU A 57 1.61 7.15 17.56
CA GLU A 57 0.74 6.70 18.64
C GLU A 57 1.52 6.31 19.91
N VAL A 58 2.68 5.66 19.74
CA VAL A 58 3.63 5.39 20.84
C VAL A 58 4.15 6.68 21.46
N ARG A 59 4.47 7.70 20.64
CA ARG A 59 4.93 9.01 21.12
C ARG A 59 3.84 9.75 21.89
N TRP A 60 2.60 9.73 21.41
CA TRP A 60 1.47 10.35 22.11
C TRP A 60 1.21 9.70 23.47
N ARG A 61 1.18 8.36 23.53
CA ARG A 61 1.04 7.62 24.80
C ARG A 61 2.15 7.92 25.81
N SER A 62 3.41 7.98 25.37
CA SER A 62 4.53 8.31 26.26
C SER A 62 4.45 9.75 26.79
N THR A 63 3.94 10.68 25.98
CA THR A 63 3.84 12.10 26.35
C THR A 63 2.69 12.35 27.32
N THR A 64 1.53 11.71 27.11
CA THR A 64 0.39 11.80 28.02
C THR A 64 0.65 11.11 29.35
N ASP A 65 1.32 9.95 29.36
CA ASP A 65 1.71 9.26 30.59
C ASP A 65 2.69 10.09 31.44
N THR A 66 3.64 10.76 30.78
CA THR A 66 4.58 11.70 31.43
C THR A 66 3.86 12.92 32.00
N PHE A 67 2.89 13.47 31.26
CA PHE A 67 2.10 14.61 31.71
C PHE A 67 1.24 14.26 32.94
N LEU A 68 0.52 13.13 32.91
CA LEU A 68 -0.31 12.67 34.01
C LEU A 68 0.50 12.41 35.29
N LYS A 69 1.68 11.79 35.19
CA LYS A 69 2.60 11.60 36.32
C LYS A 69 3.08 12.92 36.94
N ARG A 70 3.15 13.99 36.14
CA ARG A 70 3.62 15.31 36.59
C ARG A 70 2.51 16.16 37.22
N CYS A 71 1.24 15.89 36.88
CA CYS A 71 0.08 16.59 37.44
C CYS A 71 -0.47 16.00 38.74
N HIS A 72 -0.09 14.76 39.09
CA HIS A 72 -0.53 14.07 40.31
C HIS A 72 0.52 14.04 41.44
N ARG A 73 1.44 15.01 41.46
CA ARG A 73 2.47 15.16 42.49
C ARG A 73 2.31 16.48 43.22
#